data_AF-A0A8X6N294-F1
#
_entry.id   AF-A0A8X6N294-F1
#
_cell.length_a   1.000
_cell.length_b   1.000
_cell.length_c   1.000
_cell.angle_alpha   90.00
_cell.angle_beta   90.00
_cell.angle_gamma   90.00
#
_symmetry.space_group_name_H-M   'P 1'
#
loop_
_entity.id
_entity.type
_entity.pdbx_description
1 polymer ?
#
loop_
_entity_poly.entity_id
_entity_poly.type
_entity_poly.pdbx_seq_one_letter_code
_entity_poly.pdbx_strand_id
1 'polypeptide(L)' 'AKLEMRAAIRFLWAQRCNCTEIYRQLHEVHGDSALSPQAIAKWCNMFANGRTHIDDAERAREDHQQRQIQ' A
#
# COMPACT_ATOMS: atom_id res chain seq x y z
N ALA A 1 8.01 1.97 -11.27
CA ALA A 1 6.61 1.53 -11.46
C ALA A 1 5.89 1.15 -10.16
N LYS A 2 6.02 -0.08 -9.61
CA LYS A 2 5.23 -0.48 -8.42
C LYS A 2 5.65 0.21 -7.10
N LEU A 3 6.93 0.54 -6.95
CA LEU A 3 7.45 1.26 -5.77
C LEU A 3 6.91 2.70 -5.71
N GLU A 4 6.89 3.39 -6.85
CA GLU A 4 6.35 4.76 -6.99
C GLU A 4 4.86 4.79 -6.64
N MET A 5 4.07 3.84 -7.14
CA MET A 5 2.65 3.74 -6.79
C MET A 5 2.43 3.51 -5.29
N ARG A 6 3.28 2.73 -4.61
CA ARG A 6 3.20 2.52 -3.15
C ARG A 6 3.61 3.76 -2.37
N ALA A 7 4.62 4.49 -2.84
CA ALA A 7 4.99 5.78 -2.28
C ALA A 7 3.82 6.78 -2.42
N ALA A 8 3.14 6.80 -3.57
CA ALA A 8 1.95 7.60 -3.79
C ALA A 8 0.79 7.19 -2.86
N ILE A 9 0.51 5.89 -2.69
CA ILE A 9 -0.47 5.41 -1.71
C ILE A 9 -0.12 5.90 -0.31
N ARG A 10 1.14 5.76 0.12
CA ARG A 10 1.58 6.19 1.46
C ARG A 10 1.40 7.70 1.66
N PHE A 11 1.75 8.49 0.65
CA PHE A 11 1.59 9.94 0.66
C PHE A 11 0.11 10.35 0.76
N LEU A 12 -0.77 9.78 -0.07
CA LEU A 12 -2.20 10.09 -0.06
C LEU A 12 -2.90 9.59 1.21
N TRP A 13 -2.51 8.42 1.71
CA TRP A 13 -3.00 7.91 2.99
C TRP A 13 -2.62 8.83 4.16
N ALA A 14 -1.40 9.38 4.16
CA ALA A 14 -0.96 10.35 5.16
C ALA A 14 -1.77 11.67 5.08
N GLN A 15 -2.25 12.03 3.89
CA GLN A 15 -3.22 13.13 3.69
C GLN A 15 -4.66 12.77 4.11
N ARG A 16 -4.88 11.60 4.71
CA ARG A 16 -6.20 11.09 5.13
C ARG A 16 -7.17 10.82 3.97
N CYS A 17 -6.67 10.62 2.75
CA CYS A 17 -7.49 10.11 1.65
C CYS A 17 -7.98 8.69 1.97
N ASN A 18 -9.24 8.39 1.65
CA ASN A 18 -9.77 7.03 1.74
C ASN A 18 -9.32 6.18 0.54
N CYS A 19 -9.48 4.86 0.61
CA CYS A 19 -9.04 3.93 -0.44
C CYS A 19 -9.63 4.24 -1.83
N THR A 20 -10.87 4.72 -1.89
CA THR A 20 -11.56 5.06 -3.15
C THR A 20 -10.91 6.29 -3.79
N GLU A 21 -10.62 7.32 -3.01
CA GLU A 21 -9.96 8.53 -3.49
C GLU A 21 -8.52 8.22 -3.94
N ILE A 22 -7.82 7.39 -3.19
CA ILE A 22 -6.48 6.91 -3.55
C ILE A 22 -6.52 6.15 -4.89
N TYR A 23 -7.49 5.23 -5.07
CA TYR A 23 -7.65 4.50 -6.33
C TYR A 23 -7.92 5.44 -7.51
N ARG A 24 -8.83 6.41 -7.34
CA ARG A 24 -9.17 7.39 -8.39
C ARG A 24 -7.93 8.16 -8.84
N GLN A 25 -7.15 8.69 -7.90
CA GLN A 25 -5.93 9.46 -8.22
C GLN A 25 -4.83 8.60 -8.83
N LEU A 26 -4.63 7.37 -8.36
CA LEU A 26 -3.68 6.44 -8.97
C LEU A 26 -4.08 6.05 -10.39
N HIS A 27 -5.36 5.81 -10.64
CA HIS A 27 -5.87 5.46 -11.95
C HIS A 27 -5.82 6.64 -12.93
N GLU A 28 -6.01 7.88 -12.45
CA GLU A 28 -5.87 9.09 -13.26
C GLU A 28 -4.44 9.27 -13.82
N VAL A 29 -3.41 8.92 -13.03
CA VAL A 29 -2.01 9.06 -13.44
C VAL A 29 -1.49 7.84 -14.20
N HIS A 30 -1.86 6.62 -13.78
CA HIS A 30 -1.27 5.38 -14.28
C HIS A 30 -2.20 4.55 -15.18
N GLY A 31 -3.47 4.94 -15.31
CA GLY A 31 -4.47 4.21 -16.09
C GLY A 31 -4.57 2.74 -15.69
N ASP A 32 -4.62 1.86 -16.67
CA ASP A 32 -4.72 0.40 -16.47
C ASP A 32 -3.48 -0.23 -15.81
N SER A 33 -2.36 0.51 -15.75
CA SER A 33 -1.16 0.07 -15.04
C SER A 33 -1.23 0.31 -13.53
N ALA A 34 -2.27 0.98 -13.04
CA ALA A 34 -2.47 1.25 -11.62
C ALA A 34 -2.65 -0.05 -10.81
N LEU A 35 -2.32 0.02 -9.51
CA LEU A 35 -2.58 -1.07 -8.59
C LEU A 35 -4.09 -1.31 -8.45
N SER A 36 -4.47 -2.59 -8.34
CA SER A 36 -5.88 -2.95 -8.14
C SER A 36 -6.44 -2.38 -6.82
N PRO A 37 -7.76 -2.14 -6.72
CA PRO A 37 -8.40 -1.67 -5.48
C PRO A 37 -8.06 -2.53 -4.26
N GLN A 38 -7.97 -3.85 -4.44
CA GLN A 38 -7.63 -4.80 -3.38
C GLN A 38 -6.17 -4.62 -2.90
N ALA A 39 -5.24 -4.39 -3.82
CA ALA A 39 -3.85 -4.10 -3.48
C ALA A 39 -3.73 -2.77 -2.72
N ILE A 40 -4.46 -1.74 -3.14
CA ILE A 40 -4.50 -0.44 -2.46
C ILE A 40 -5.05 -0.59 -1.04
N ALA A 41 -6.17 -1.27 -0.87
CA ALA A 41 -6.76 -1.53 0.45
C ALA A 41 -5.78 -2.27 1.38
N LYS A 42 -5.05 -3.26 0.84
CA LYS A 42 -4.00 -3.96 1.59
C LYS A 42 -2.92 -3.00 2.08
N TRP A 43 -2.41 -2.11 1.21
CA TRP A 43 -1.39 -1.13 1.61
C TRP A 43 -1.92 -0.12 2.63
N CYS A 44 -3.13 0.40 2.46
CA CYS A 44 -3.76 1.29 3.44
C CYS A 44 -3.88 0.62 4.83
N ASN A 45 -4.25 -0.66 4.88
CA ASN A 45 -4.30 -1.42 6.13
C ASN A 45 -2.91 -1.60 6.75
N MET A 46 -1.89 -1.90 5.94
CA MET A 46 -0.51 -2.01 6.43
C MET A 46 -0.02 -0.69 7.05
N PHE A 47 -0.32 0.46 6.42
CA PHE A 47 0.04 1.76 6.96
C PHE A 47 -0.74 2.11 8.23
N ALA A 48 -2.02 1.72 8.31
CA ALA A 48 -2.81 1.86 9.54
C ALA A 48 -2.23 1.05 10.71
N ASN A 49 -1.62 -0.10 10.43
CA ASN A 49 -0.92 -0.93 11.42
C ASN A 49 0.52 -0.45 11.73
N GLY A 50 0.91 0.75 11.28
CA GLY A 50 2.19 1.37 11.64
C GLY A 50 3.36 1.02 10.72
N ARG A 51 3.15 0.26 9.65
CA ARG A 51 4.23 -0.08 8.70
C ARG A 51 4.70 1.17 7.98
N THR A 52 6.02 1.35 7.87
CA THR A 52 6.62 2.53 7.20
C THR A 52 7.28 2.21 5.86
N HIS A 53 7.66 0.95 5.65
CA HIS A 53 8.35 0.51 4.44
C HIS A 53 7.39 0.20 3.28
N ILE A 54 7.81 0.62 2.09
CA ILE A 54 7.06 0.48 0.82
C ILE A 54 7.51 -0.75 0.00
N ASP A 55 8.48 -1.51 0.49
CA ASP A 55 8.98 -2.73 -0.16
C ASP A 55 8.17 -3.98 0.25
N ASP A 56 8.09 -4.96 -0.65
CA ASP A 56 7.47 -6.27 -0.35
C ASP A 56 8.40 -7.17 0.46
N ALA A 57 9.73 -7.01 0.38
CA ALA A 57 10.70 -7.87 1.04
C ALA A 57 10.53 -7.90 2.57
N GLU A 58 10.11 -6.78 3.14
CA GLU A 58 9.86 -6.66 4.57
C GLU A 58 8.56 -7.40 4.98
N ARG A 59 7.59 -7.53 4.06
CA ARG A 59 6.35 -8.28 4.31
C ARG A 59 6.64 -9.75 4.53
N ALA A 60 7.56 -10.33 3.75
CA ALA A 60 7.94 -11.73 3.90
C ALA A 60 8.62 -12.00 5.26
N ARG A 61 9.40 -11.02 5.76
CA ARG A 61 10.09 -11.13 7.06
C ARG A 61 9.11 -10.96 8.22
N GLU A 62 8.21 -9.98 8.16
CA GLU A 62 7.16 -9.74 9.16
C GLU A 62 6.16 -10.92 9.22
N ASP A 63 5.66 -11.41 8.08
CA ASP A 63 4.73 -12.55 8.01
C ASP A 63 5.39 -13.85 8.53
N HIS A 64 6.70 -14.00 8.35
CA HIS A 64 7.45 -15.15 8.86
C HIS A 64 7.70 -15.02 10.37
N GLN A 65 8.06 -13.83 10.85
CA GLN A 65 8.24 -13.55 12.26
C GLN A 65 6.92 -13.71 13.03
N GLN A 66 5.80 -13.19 12.52
CA GLN A 66 4.48 -13.30 13.15
C GLN A 66 4.00 -14.77 13.26
N ARG A 67 4.33 -15.61 12.26
CA ARG A 67 4.01 -17.05 12.25
C ARG A 67 4.89 -17.89 13.19
N GLN A 68 6.04 -17.38 13.61
CA GLN A 68 6.92 -18.07 14.57
C GLN A 68 6.60 -17.72 16.04
N ILE A 69 5.72 -16.74 16.28
CA ILE A 69 5.34 -16.29 17.64
C ILE A 69 3.93 -16.81 18.02
N GLN A 70 3.36 -17.73 17.23
CA GLN A 70 2.12 -18.45 17.53
C GLN A 70 2.37 -19.93 17.83
#